data_AF-A0A7Y5LNW2-F1
#
_entry.id   AF-A0A7Y5LNW2-F1
#
_cell.length_a   1.000
_cell.length_b   1.000
_cell.length_c   1.000
_cell.angle_alpha   90.00
_cell.angle_beta   90.00
_cell.angle_gamma   90.00
#
_symmetry.space_group_name_H-M   'P 1'
#
loop_
_entity.id
_entity.type
_entity.pdbx_description
1 polymer ?
#
loop_
_entity_poly.entity_id
_entity_poly.type
_entity_poly.pdbx_seq_one_letter_code
_entity_poly.pdbx_strand_id
1 'polypeptide(L)'
;MSNHYTSHQKQKFRMLLMAEGQKVADRLARVLAGEDLRLEDMQGLDLRSKGEPPKVRLRRFLDHLTATQRIVETDEFGLCSQCLSHIPAVELEQMPWVDTCLRCVSQR
;
A
#
# COMPACT_ATOMS: atom_id res chain seq x y z
N MET A 1 -25.12 -4.78 -5.96
CA MET A 1 -23.84 -4.16 -5.61
C MET A 1 -22.76 -5.10 -6.13
N SER A 2 -22.00 -4.68 -7.14
CA SER A 2 -21.06 -5.56 -7.84
C SER A 2 -19.80 -5.73 -7.00
N ASN A 3 -19.73 -6.84 -6.29
CA ASN A 3 -18.57 -7.18 -5.46
C ASN A 3 -17.45 -7.69 -6.39
N HIS A 4 -16.60 -6.79 -6.89
CA HIS A 4 -15.58 -7.09 -7.90
C HIS A 4 -14.51 -8.10 -7.42
N TYR A 5 -14.36 -8.24 -6.09
CA TYR A 5 -13.50 -9.23 -5.48
C TYR A 5 -14.34 -10.19 -4.64
N THR A 6 -13.98 -11.47 -4.71
CA THR A 6 -14.56 -12.50 -3.84
C THR A 6 -14.18 -12.25 -2.38
N SER A 7 -14.97 -12.79 -1.44
CA SER A 7 -14.66 -12.71 -0.01
C SER A 7 -13.29 -13.32 0.32
N HIS A 8 -12.89 -14.39 -0.40
CA HIS A 8 -11.57 -14.99 -0.25
C HIS A 8 -10.44 -14.03 -0.67
N GLN A 9 -10.61 -13.31 -1.78
CA GLN A 9 -9.65 -12.29 -2.23
C GLN A 9 -9.58 -11.13 -1.23
N LYS A 10 -10.71 -10.61 -0.76
CA LYS A 10 -10.74 -9.55 0.27
C LYS A 10 -10.01 -9.97 1.54
N GLN A 11 -10.25 -11.18 2.02
CA GLN A 11 -9.53 -11.74 3.17
C GLN A 11 -8.02 -11.83 2.90
N LYS A 12 -7.61 -12.29 1.71
CA LYS A 12 -6.19 -12.33 1.32
C LYS A 12 -5.57 -10.92 1.33
N PHE A 13 -6.24 -9.93 0.75
CA PHE A 13 -5.76 -8.54 0.74
C PHE A 13 -5.63 -7.97 2.16
N ARG A 14 -6.59 -8.25 3.05
CA ARG A 14 -6.50 -7.86 4.47
C ARG A 14 -5.24 -8.40 5.13
N MET A 15 -4.95 -9.68 4.96
CA MET A 15 -3.76 -10.30 5.55
C MET A 15 -2.47 -9.69 4.99
N LEU A 16 -2.42 -9.44 3.68
CA LEU A 16 -1.27 -8.80 3.04
C LEU A 16 -1.06 -7.36 3.52
N LEU A 17 -2.12 -6.57 3.64
CA LEU A 17 -2.08 -5.20 4.19
C LEU A 17 -1.60 -5.19 5.64
N MET A 18 -2.08 -6.12 6.47
CA MET A 18 -1.63 -6.27 7.86
C MET A 18 -0.15 -6.63 7.93
N ALA A 19 0.28 -7.61 7.13
CA ALA A 19 1.68 -8.04 7.09
C ALA A 19 2.62 -6.91 6.66
N GLU A 20 2.24 -6.13 5.64
CA GLU A 20 3.03 -4.97 5.21
C GLU A 20 3.01 -3.86 6.27
N GLY A 21 1.84 -3.60 6.88
CA GLY A 21 1.71 -2.63 7.97
C GLY A 21 2.65 -2.94 9.14
N GLN A 22 2.77 -4.20 9.53
CA GLN A 22 3.71 -4.63 10.58
C GLN A 22 5.16 -4.32 10.19
N LYS A 23 5.59 -4.70 8.98
CA LYS A 23 6.96 -4.41 8.51
C LYS A 23 7.29 -2.92 8.56
N VAL A 24 6.34 -2.08 8.16
CA VAL A 24 6.51 -0.62 8.14
C VAL A 24 6.55 -0.06 9.56
N ALA A 25 5.70 -0.57 10.45
CA ALA A 25 5.70 -0.20 11.86
C ALA A 25 7.02 -0.56 12.55
N ASP A 26 7.57 -1.75 12.29
CA ASP A 26 8.86 -2.18 12.82
C ASP A 26 10.01 -1.28 12.33
N ARG A 27 10.03 -0.94 11.03
CA ARG A 27 10.99 0.00 10.45
C ARG A 27 10.86 1.40 11.09
N LEU A 28 9.63 1.87 11.31
CA LEU A 28 9.39 3.16 11.96
C LEU A 28 9.89 3.16 13.41
N ALA A 29 9.69 2.07 14.15
CA ALA A 29 10.19 1.92 15.51
C ALA A 29 11.73 2.02 15.57
N ARG A 30 12.43 1.38 14.63
CA ARG A 30 13.90 1.46 14.50
C ARG A 30 14.38 2.89 14.24
N VAL A 31 13.73 3.62 13.33
CA VAL A 31 14.03 5.05 13.07
C VAL A 31 13.80 5.90 14.31
N LEU A 32 12.71 5.66 15.03
CA LEU A 32 12.40 6.38 16.26
C LEU A 32 13.40 6.10 17.39
N ALA A 33 14.01 4.91 17.38
CA ALA A 33 15.09 4.54 18.29
C ALA A 33 16.45 5.15 17.90
N GLY A 34 16.54 5.87 16.77
CA GLY A 34 17.77 6.51 16.29
C GLY A 34 18.64 5.62 15.40
N GLU A 35 18.12 4.49 14.92
CA GLU A 35 18.82 3.69 13.91
C GLU A 35 18.81 4.40 12.55
N ASP A 36 19.97 4.45 11.90
CA ASP A 36 20.11 4.98 10.55
C ASP A 36 19.65 3.93 9.52
N LEU A 37 18.50 4.16 8.89
CA LEU A 37 17.97 3.25 7.87
C LEU A 37 18.72 3.45 6.55
N ARG A 38 19.16 2.34 5.95
CA ARG A 38 19.76 2.37 4.62
C ARG A 38 18.65 2.52 3.58
N LEU A 39 19.04 2.97 2.37
CA LEU A 39 18.13 3.03 1.22
C LEU A 39 17.48 1.68 0.90
N GLU A 40 18.19 0.59 1.19
CA GLU A 40 17.75 -0.80 1.09
C GLU A 40 16.53 -1.09 1.97
N ASP A 41 16.51 -0.53 3.19
CA ASP A 41 15.40 -0.66 4.15
C ASP A 41 14.15 0.12 3.72
N MET A 42 14.27 0.96 2.69
CA MET A 42 13.20 1.79 2.15
C MET A 42 12.63 1.29 0.81
N GLN A 43 13.12 0.16 0.29
CA GLN A 43 12.55 -0.46 -0.92
C GLN A 43 11.08 -0.86 -0.69
N GLY A 44 10.22 -0.56 -1.66
CA GLY A 44 8.76 -0.84 -1.63
C GLY A 44 7.88 0.28 -1.08
N LEU A 45 8.46 1.30 -0.42
CA LEU A 45 7.74 2.53 -0.06
C LEU A 45 7.57 3.38 -1.32
N ASP A 46 6.41 4.02 -1.52
CA ASP A 46 6.26 4.98 -2.62
C ASP A 46 7.27 6.14 -2.44
N LEU A 47 8.38 6.05 -3.19
CA LEU A 47 9.56 6.94 -3.12
C LEU A 47 9.34 8.27 -3.85
N ARG A 48 8.12 8.58 -4.30
CA ARG A 48 7.82 9.77 -5.12
C ARG A 48 8.19 11.09 -4.45
N SER A 49 8.33 11.15 -3.12
CA SER A 49 8.76 12.34 -2.39
C SER A 49 10.28 12.40 -2.18
N LYS A 50 11.00 12.89 -3.20
CA LYS A 50 12.41 13.28 -3.06
C LYS A 50 12.54 14.34 -1.95
N GLY A 51 13.41 14.09 -0.97
CA GLY A 51 13.75 15.05 0.10
C GLY A 51 12.95 14.93 1.41
N GLU A 52 11.97 14.02 1.50
CA GLU A 52 11.21 13.82 2.73
C GLU A 52 11.97 12.92 3.74
N PRO A 53 11.99 13.24 5.04
CA PRO A 53 12.69 12.43 6.05
C PRO A 53 12.15 10.99 6.12
N PRO A 54 13.00 9.97 6.35
CA PRO A 54 12.58 8.56 6.43
C PRO A 54 11.41 8.32 7.40
N LYS A 55 11.44 8.96 8.57
CA LYS A 55 10.36 8.90 9.58
C LYS A 55 9.00 9.33 9.01
N VAL A 56 8.98 10.46 8.30
CA VAL A 56 7.75 11.04 7.75
C VAL A 56 7.21 10.14 6.63
N ARG A 57 8.11 9.61 5.80
CA ARG A 57 7.76 8.68 4.72
C ARG A 57 7.15 7.38 5.23
N LEU A 58 7.79 6.74 6.23
CA LEU A 58 7.28 5.53 6.86
C LEU A 58 5.92 5.78 7.53
N ARG A 59 5.78 6.91 8.23
CA ARG A 59 4.51 7.27 8.85
C ARG A 59 3.40 7.46 7.83
N ARG A 60 3.64 8.22 6.77
CA ARG A 60 2.66 8.42 5.68
C ARG A 60 2.25 7.10 5.05
N PHE A 61 3.20 6.19 4.82
CA PHE A 61 2.88 4.91 4.22
C PHE A 61 2.08 4.01 5.17
N LEU A 62 2.39 4.02 6.48
CA LEU A 62 1.58 3.32 7.48
C LEU A 62 0.15 3.87 7.55
N ASP A 63 -0.01 5.18 7.49
CA ASP A 63 -1.32 5.84 7.45
C ASP A 63 -2.10 5.41 6.20
N HIS A 64 -1.43 5.32 5.04
CA HIS A 64 -2.01 4.83 3.78
C HIS A 64 -2.45 3.37 3.86
N LEU A 65 -1.62 2.47 4.41
CA LEU A 65 -1.97 1.07 4.64
C LEU A 65 -3.19 0.93 5.55
N THR A 66 -3.23 1.74 6.62
CA THR A 66 -4.35 1.77 7.57
C THR A 66 -5.63 2.26 6.91
N ALA A 67 -5.55 3.31 6.08
CA ALA A 67 -6.70 3.80 5.32
C ALA A 67 -7.21 2.75 4.33
N THR A 68 -6.29 2.10 3.60
CA THR A 68 -6.61 1.03 2.64
C THR A 68 -7.30 -0.15 3.33
N GLN A 69 -6.84 -0.54 4.51
CA GLN A 69 -7.45 -1.61 5.31
C GLN A 69 -8.90 -1.31 5.71
N ARG A 70 -9.25 -0.04 5.94
CA ARG A 70 -10.62 0.37 6.29
C ARG A 70 -11.58 0.23 5.11
N ILE A 71 -11.08 0.43 3.89
CA ILE A 71 -11.91 0.41 2.68
C ILE A 71 -11.93 -0.96 1.99
N VAL A 72 -11.09 -1.92 2.37
CA VAL A 72 -10.96 -3.24 1.69
C VAL A 72 -12.28 -4.01 1.54
N GLU A 73 -13.24 -3.77 2.44
CA GLU A 73 -14.56 -4.39 2.40
C GLU A 73 -15.58 -3.59 1.56
N THR A 74 -15.28 -2.34 1.21
CA THR A 74 -16.15 -1.45 0.44
C THR A 74 -15.94 -1.63 -1.06
N ASP A 75 -16.88 -1.08 -1.85
CA ASP A 75 -16.79 -1.05 -3.32
C ASP A 75 -15.75 -0.03 -3.82
N GLU A 76 -15.14 0.77 -2.94
CA GLU A 76 -14.09 1.74 -3.29
C GLU A 76 -12.71 1.08 -3.38
N PHE A 77 -12.53 -0.09 -2.76
CA PHE A 77 -11.25 -0.78 -2.76
C PHE A 77 -10.82 -1.19 -4.15
N GLY A 78 -9.55 -0.96 -4.45
CA GLY A 78 -8.95 -1.36 -5.71
C GLY A 78 -9.50 -0.60 -6.92
N LEU A 79 -10.08 0.59 -6.76
CA LEU A 79 -10.35 1.49 -7.88
C LEU A 79 -9.08 2.23 -8.28
N CYS A 80 -8.75 2.21 -9.57
CA CYS A 80 -7.64 2.98 -10.10
C CYS A 80 -7.96 4.48 -10.08
N SER A 81 -7.14 5.29 -9.41
CA SER A 81 -7.28 6.74 -9.28
C SER A 81 -7.19 7.50 -10.60
N GLN A 82 -6.69 6.86 -11.67
CA GLN A 82 -6.60 7.48 -13.00
C GLN A 82 -7.74 7.08 -13.93
N CYS A 83 -7.96 5.78 -14.14
CA CYS A 83 -8.94 5.30 -15.13
C CYS A 83 -10.27 4.85 -14.51
N LEU A 84 -10.40 4.94 -13.18
CA LEU A 84 -11.58 4.57 -12.40
C LEU A 84 -12.04 3.11 -12.59
N SER A 85 -11.19 2.29 -13.18
CA SER A 85 -11.44 0.85 -13.37
C SER A 85 -10.89 0.07 -12.18
N HIS A 86 -11.50 -1.06 -11.87
CA HIS A 86 -10.99 -1.96 -10.84
C HIS A 86 -9.62 -2.52 -11.24
N ILE A 87 -8.67 -2.44 -10.31
CA ILE A 87 -7.32 -2.98 -10.42
C ILE A 87 -7.44 -4.52 -10.41
N PRO A 88 -6.79 -5.23 -11.36
CA PRO A 88 -6.84 -6.68 -11.39
C PRO A 88 -6.42 -7.29 -10.06
N ALA A 89 -7.15 -8.31 -9.59
CA ALA A 89 -6.85 -8.97 -8.33
C ALA A 89 -5.40 -9.46 -8.25
N VAL A 90 -4.84 -9.96 -9.36
CA VAL A 90 -3.44 -10.41 -9.45
C VAL A 90 -2.41 -9.30 -9.18
N GLU A 91 -2.74 -8.03 -9.44
CA GLU A 91 -1.90 -6.88 -9.10
C GLU A 91 -2.02 -6.59 -7.59
N LEU A 92 -3.25 -6.59 -7.07
CA LEU A 92 -3.54 -6.36 -5.65
C LEU A 92 -3.04 -7.50 -4.75
N GLU A 93 -2.88 -8.71 -5.27
CA GLU A 93 -2.26 -9.82 -4.54
C GLU A 93 -0.75 -9.62 -4.33
N GLN A 94 -0.11 -8.76 -5.14
CA GLN A 94 1.29 -8.39 -4.98
C GLN A 94 1.45 -7.12 -4.15
N MET A 95 0.61 -6.11 -4.42
CA MET A 95 0.64 -4.82 -3.74
C MET A 95 -0.79 -4.33 -3.49
N PRO A 96 -1.47 -4.79 -2.42
CA PRO A 96 -2.88 -4.44 -2.17
C PRO A 96 -3.11 -2.96 -1.80
N TRP A 97 -2.02 -2.19 -1.63
CA TRP A 97 -2.05 -0.77 -1.30
C TRP A 97 -1.92 0.15 -2.52
N VAL A 98 -1.80 -0.38 -3.74
CA VAL A 98 -1.71 0.51 -4.93
C VAL A 98 -3.06 1.11 -5.25
N ASP A 99 -3.04 2.39 -5.62
CA ASP A 99 -4.20 3.15 -6.07
C ASP A 99 -4.24 3.31 -7.60
N THR A 100 -3.23 2.81 -8.31
CA THR A 100 -3.07 2.99 -9.76
C THR A 100 -2.75 1.64 -10.38
N CYS A 101 -3.52 1.20 -11.39
CA CYS A 101 -3.25 -0.04 -12.09
C CYS A 101 -1.97 0.01 -12.93
N LEU A 102 -1.35 -1.14 -13.17
CA LEU A 102 -0.12 -1.24 -13.97
C LEU A 102 -0.26 -0.60 -15.36
N ARG A 103 -1.42 -0.75 -16.01
CA ARG A 103 -1.72 -0.10 -17.30
C ARG A 103 -1.50 1.42 -17.24
N CYS A 104 -2.00 2.08 -16.20
CA CYS A 104 -1.87 3.53 -16.04
C CYS A 104 -0.48 3.94 -15.53
N VAL A 105 0.25 3.05 -14.85
CA VAL A 105 1.65 3.28 -14.49
C VAL A 105 2.55 3.23 -15.73
N SER A 106 2.35 2.25 -16.63
CA SER A 106 3.17 2.06 -17.84
C SER A 106 2.99 3.13 -18.91
N GLN A 107 1.99 4.01 -18.78
CA GLN A 107 1.71 5.11 -19.71
C GLN A 107 2.27 6.46 -19.23
N ARG A 108 2.94 6.50 -18.07
CA ARG A 108 3.55 7.70 -17.48
C ARG A 108 5.01 7.87 -17.86
#